data_AF-X1CTT4-F1
#
_entry.id   AF-X1CTT4-F1
#
_cell.length_a   1.000
_cell.length_b   1.000
_cell.length_c   1.000
_cell.angle_alpha   90.00
_cell.angle_beta   90.00
_cell.angle_gamma   90.00
#
_symmetry.space_group_name_H-M   'P 1'
#
loop_
_entity.id
_entity.type
_entity.pdbx_description
1 polymer ?
#
loop_
_entity_poly.entity_id
_entity_poly.type
_entity_poly.pdbx_seq_one_letter_code
_entity_poly.pdbx_strand_id
1 'polypeptide(L)'
;MELAKKVKNVSAKHEGANVDVDEKREHPTDILEYFMTKEQIEEAGIWEALRVNLLDRYEAVNTTADALTKKGLTFIAAKNLHHLE
;
A
#
# COMPACT_ATOMS: atom_id res chain seq x y z
N MET A 1 2.97 7.95 13.15
CA MET A 1 4.14 8.87 13.20
C MET A 1 4.91 8.85 14.51
N GLU A 2 4.25 8.86 15.67
CA GLU A 2 4.96 8.90 16.97
C GLU A 2 5.92 7.72 17.20
N LEU A 3 5.59 6.54 16.67
CA LEU A 3 6.46 5.37 16.73
C LEU A 3 7.75 5.55 15.89
N ALA A 4 7.61 6.02 14.65
CA ALA A 4 8.72 6.19 13.70
C ALA A 4 9.76 7.23 14.15
N LYS A 5 9.37 8.18 15.03
CA LYS A 5 10.31 9.13 15.66
C LYS A 5 11.22 8.49 16.71
N LYS A 6 10.76 7.42 17.36
CA LYS A 6 11.41 6.83 18.54
C LYS A 6 12.09 5.51 18.23
N VAL A 7 11.53 4.73 17.31
CA VAL A 7 11.99 3.40 16.94
C VAL A 7 12.66 3.45 15.57
N LYS A 8 13.95 3.11 15.53
CA LYS A 8 14.73 3.02 14.29
C LYS A 8 14.32 1.77 13.51
N ASN A 9 14.48 1.80 12.18
CA ASN A 9 14.25 0.67 11.28
C ASN A 9 12.82 0.10 11.29
N VAL A 10 11.81 0.96 11.51
CA VAL A 10 10.40 0.56 11.38
C VAL A 10 10.05 0.47 9.89
N SER A 11 9.39 -0.62 9.51
CA SER A 11 8.85 -0.81 8.15
C SER A 11 7.35 -0.52 8.17
N ALA A 12 6.90 0.35 7.28
CA ALA A 12 5.47 0.50 7.00
C ALA A 12 5.07 -0.55 5.96
N LYS A 13 4.26 -1.52 6.38
CA LYS A 13 3.67 -2.53 5.48
C LYS A 13 2.24 -2.13 5.16
N HIS A 14 1.87 -2.28 3.90
CA HIS A 14 0.51 -2.03 3.41
C HIS A 14 0.05 -3.28 2.65
N GLU A 15 -1.09 -3.82 3.05
CA GLU A 15 -1.70 -4.99 2.40
C GLU A 15 -2.87 -4.58 1.49
N GLY A 16 -3.45 -3.39 1.71
CA GLY A 16 -4.49 -2.73 0.91
C GLY A 16 -4.35 -1.21 0.92
N ALA A 17 -5.42 -0.49 0.61
CA ALA A 17 -5.45 0.97 0.58
C ALA A 17 -5.39 1.61 2.00
N ASN A 18 -5.39 2.94 2.07
CA ASN A 18 -5.74 3.63 3.31
C ASN A 18 -7.18 3.26 3.70
N VAL A 19 -7.46 3.15 5.00
CA VAL A 19 -8.76 2.67 5.54
C VAL A 19 -9.95 3.42 4.94
N ASP A 20 -9.85 4.74 4.80
CA ASP A 20 -10.90 5.61 4.28
C ASP A 20 -11.16 5.46 2.77
N VAL A 21 -10.24 4.80 2.05
CA VAL A 21 -10.38 4.44 0.64
C VAL A 21 -10.86 3.00 0.52
N ASP A 22 -10.21 2.06 1.22
CA ASP A 22 -10.49 0.62 1.12
C ASP A 22 -11.92 0.29 1.54
N GLU A 23 -12.40 0.91 2.63
CA GLU A 23 -13.76 0.69 3.17
C GLU A 23 -14.87 1.10 2.19
N LYS A 24 -14.55 1.93 1.19
CA LYS A 24 -15.49 2.47 0.20
C LYS A 24 -15.40 1.75 -1.14
N ARG A 25 -14.48 0.81 -1.31
CA ARG A 25 -14.41 -0.02 -2.50
C ARG A 25 -15.61 -0.97 -2.53
N GLU A 26 -16.12 -1.21 -3.74
CA GLU A 26 -17.16 -2.23 -3.95
C GLU A 26 -16.64 -3.62 -3.55
N HIS A 27 -15.35 -3.84 -3.74
CA HIS A 27 -14.62 -5.04 -3.34
C HIS A 27 -13.39 -4.63 -2.51
N PRO A 28 -13.55 -4.41 -1.20
CA PRO A 28 -12.44 -4.08 -0.30
C PRO A 28 -11.35 -5.15 -0.31
N THR A 29 -10.14 -4.80 0.12
CA THR A 29 -9.03 -5.74 0.13
C THR A 29 -9.27 -6.87 1.15
N ASP A 30 -9.15 -8.13 0.73
CA ASP A 30 -9.15 -9.28 1.63
C ASP A 30 -7.81 -10.03 1.55
N ILE A 31 -7.23 -10.28 2.72
CA ILE A 31 -5.96 -11.00 2.86
C ILE A 31 -6.03 -12.44 2.32
N LEU A 32 -7.22 -13.04 2.30
CA LEU A 32 -7.39 -14.41 1.81
C LEU A 32 -7.25 -14.52 0.28
N GLU A 33 -7.40 -13.41 -0.43
CA GLU A 33 -7.32 -13.38 -1.90
C GLU A 33 -5.89 -13.56 -2.42
N TYR A 34 -4.89 -13.31 -1.58
CA TYR A 34 -3.49 -13.61 -1.89
C TYR A 34 -3.22 -15.11 -2.11
N PHE A 35 -4.09 -15.98 -1.60
CA PHE A 35 -3.98 -17.43 -1.75
C PHE A 35 -4.81 -17.98 -2.91
N MET A 36 -5.58 -17.14 -3.60
CA MET A 36 -6.35 -17.56 -4.76
C MET A 36 -5.43 -17.84 -5.95
N THR A 37 -5.77 -18.88 -6.71
CA THR A 37 -5.16 -19.10 -8.02
C THR A 37 -5.72 -18.10 -9.03
N LYS A 38 -5.00 -17.95 -10.14
CA LYS A 38 -5.45 -17.10 -11.24
C LYS A 38 -6.82 -17.55 -11.77
N GLU A 39 -7.04 -18.85 -11.91
CA GLU A 39 -8.30 -19.43 -12.40
C GLU A 39 -9.45 -19.07 -11.45
N GLN A 40 -9.25 -19.17 -10.14
CA GLN A 40 -10.25 -18.78 -9.15
C GLN A 40 -10.61 -17.29 -9.23
N ILE A 41 -9.61 -16.43 -9.46
CA ILE A 41 -9.81 -14.98 -9.63
C ILE A 41 -10.60 -14.67 -10.90
N GLU A 42 -10.26 -15.35 -12.01
CA GLU A 42 -10.96 -15.19 -13.29
C GLU A 42 -12.41 -15.71 -13.22
N GLU A 43 -12.63 -16.88 -12.61
CA GLU A 43 -13.96 -17.47 -12.38
C GLU A 43 -14.84 -16.61 -11.47
N ALA A 44 -14.26 -16.00 -10.44
CA ALA A 44 -14.96 -15.07 -9.54
C ALA A 44 -15.24 -13.71 -10.20
N GLY A 45 -14.60 -13.38 -11.32
CA GLY A 45 -14.78 -12.10 -12.02
C GLY A 45 -14.18 -10.89 -11.28
N ILE A 46 -13.28 -11.11 -10.32
CA ILE A 46 -12.73 -10.05 -9.43
C ILE A 46 -11.39 -9.48 -9.90
N TRP A 47 -10.90 -9.89 -11.08
CA TRP A 47 -9.59 -9.45 -11.60
C TRP A 47 -9.40 -7.92 -11.56
N GLU A 48 -10.41 -7.18 -12.02
CA GLU A 48 -10.35 -5.73 -12.07
C GLU A 48 -10.37 -5.09 -10.67
N ALA A 49 -11.13 -5.67 -9.73
CA ALA A 49 -11.12 -5.24 -8.34
C ALA A 49 -9.73 -5.41 -7.70
N LEU A 50 -9.10 -6.58 -7.87
CA LEU A 50 -7.75 -6.83 -7.36
C LEU A 50 -6.71 -5.88 -7.99
N ARG A 51 -6.88 -5.54 -9.26
CA ARG A 51 -6.03 -4.54 -9.94
C ARG A 51 -6.18 -3.15 -9.31
N VAL A 52 -7.40 -2.72 -9.00
CA VAL A 52 -7.67 -1.45 -8.34
C VAL A 52 -7.08 -1.44 -6.91
N ASN A 53 -7.32 -2.50 -6.14
CA ASN A 53 -6.79 -2.65 -4.78
C ASN A 53 -5.25 -2.58 -4.76
N LEU A 54 -4.59 -3.19 -5.77
CA LEU A 54 -3.14 -3.07 -5.94
C LEU A 54 -2.67 -1.63 -6.16
N LEU A 55 -3.38 -0.85 -6.99
CA LEU A 55 -3.04 0.54 -7.25
C LEU A 55 -3.24 1.42 -6.01
N ASP A 56 -4.32 1.20 -5.26
CA ASP A 56 -4.57 1.95 -4.03
C ASP A 56 -3.54 1.64 -2.94
N ARG A 57 -3.07 0.39 -2.88
CA ARG A 57 -1.96 0.01 -2.00
C ARG A 57 -0.69 0.80 -2.32
N TYR A 58 -0.40 1.06 -3.60
CA TYR A 58 0.72 1.93 -3.97
C TYR A 58 0.50 3.38 -3.50
N GLU A 59 -0.73 3.87 -3.55
CA GLU A 59 -1.06 5.20 -3.02
C GLU A 59 -0.89 5.27 -1.49
N ALA A 60 -1.27 4.23 -0.75
CA ALA A 60 -1.06 4.13 0.71
C ALA A 60 0.44 4.13 1.08
N VAL A 61 1.26 3.41 0.29
CA VAL A 61 2.72 3.44 0.40
C VAL A 61 3.25 4.86 0.19
N ASN A 62 2.83 5.53 -0.87
CA ASN A 62 3.26 6.90 -1.18
C ASN A 62 2.83 7.91 -0.12
N THR A 63 1.60 7.81 0.37
CA THR A 63 1.07 8.64 1.46
C THR A 63 1.95 8.51 2.71
N THR A 64 2.39 7.29 3.02
CA THR A 64 3.29 7.06 4.16
C THR A 64 4.67 7.66 3.93
N ALA A 65 5.23 7.52 2.73
CA ALA A 65 6.51 8.11 2.36
C ALA A 65 6.48 9.64 2.45
N ASP A 66 5.43 10.28 1.91
CA ASP A 66 5.21 11.72 1.99
C ASP A 66 5.13 12.19 3.46
N ALA A 67 4.34 11.51 4.28
CA ALA A 67 4.19 11.84 5.69
C ALA A 67 5.53 11.74 6.45
N LEU A 68 6.35 10.72 6.17
CA LEU A 68 7.68 10.54 6.79
C LEU A 68 8.63 11.66 6.35
N THR A 69 8.66 11.94 5.04
CA THR A 69 9.49 12.99 4.43
C THR A 69 9.18 14.37 5.02
N LYS A 70 7.91 14.76 5.06
CA LYS A 70 7.46 16.05 5.63
C LYS A 70 7.83 16.23 7.10
N LYS A 71 8.07 15.14 7.84
CA LYS A 71 8.49 15.16 9.25
C LYS A 71 10.00 15.01 9.44
N GLY A 72 10.78 15.05 8.36
CA GLY A 72 12.24 14.90 8.38
C GLY A 72 12.71 13.51 8.82
N LEU A 73 11.82 12.50 8.77
CA LEU A 73 12.17 11.13 9.09
C LEU A 73 12.75 10.46 7.85
N THR A 74 14.03 10.12 7.92
CA THR A 74 14.76 9.50 6.81
C THR A 74 14.22 8.10 6.54
N PHE A 75 13.72 7.87 5.32
CA PHE A 75 13.51 6.53 4.76
C PHE A 75 14.54 6.30 3.66
N ILE A 76 14.87 5.04 3.39
CA ILE A 76 15.71 4.70 2.24
C ILE A 76 14.82 4.76 1.00
N ALA A 77 14.92 5.83 0.23
CA ALA A 77 14.22 5.97 -1.04
C ALA A 77 14.73 4.95 -2.07
N ALA A 78 13.84 4.48 -2.94
CA ALA A 78 14.20 3.68 -4.10
C ALA A 78 14.97 4.56 -5.10
N LYS A 79 16.30 4.56 -5.00
CA LYS A 79 17.20 5.49 -5.72
C LYS A 79 17.07 5.48 -7.24
N ASN A 80 16.54 4.40 -7.81
CA ASN A 80 16.31 4.25 -9.26
C ASN A 80 14.95 4.81 -9.71
N LEU A 81 14.06 5.13 -8.78
CA LEU A 81 12.71 5.61 -9.05
C LEU A 81 12.51 7.06 -8.57
N HIS A 82 13.16 7.44 -7.47
CA HIS A 82 13.04 8.78 -6.87
C HIS A 82 14.33 9.56 -7.10
N HIS A 83 14.26 10.60 -7.93
CA HIS A 83 15.35 11.54 -8.16
C HIS A 83 15.20 12.74 -7.22
N LEU A 84 16.33 13.25 -6.73
CA LEU A 84 16.37 14.57 -6.07
C LEU A 84 16.26 15.61 -7.18
N GLU A 85 15.23 16.44 -7.14
CA GLU A 85 15.20 17.71 -7.87
C GLU A 85 16.12 18.74 -7.20
#